data_AF-A0A914E5C7-F1
#
_entry.id   AF-A0A914E5C7-F1
#
_cell.length_a   1.000
_cell.length_b   1.000
_cell.length_c   1.000
_cell.angle_alpha   90.00
_cell.angle_beta   90.00
_cell.angle_gamma   90.00
#
_symmetry.space_group_name_H-M   'P 1'
#
loop_
_entity.id
_entity.type
_entity.pdbx_description
1 polymer ?
#
loop_
_entity_poly.entity_id
_entity_poly.type
_entity_poly.pdbx_seq_one_letter_code
_entity_poly.pdbx_strand_id
1 'polypeptide(L)'
;MLRPTIVLLAFYLIGLSALNLQKRDTAQLIKNKFEDFKENCFPRGSLDGCKCTIKSSDGTEEIKTYDSDTECKKPVEIQTMENKAELNKEFEQKYGNMKENCFPRPGKGCRCVEKDASGNEVERRYEEDSDCKVPQRVKRERDYNVRDPVREQAQQNYQAVVNELKDKFRGLKEGCYPRPRGCLCVIGKDSSGREITQRRMKDSDCKCQPGEHGQGCPAAGA
;
A
#
# COMPACT_ATOMS: atom_id res chain seq x y z
N MET A 1 -56.46 38.50 -49.13
CA MET A 1 -55.69 37.27 -49.44
C MET A 1 -54.33 37.35 -48.74
N LEU A 2 -54.24 36.90 -47.48
CA LEU A 2 -52.96 36.77 -46.78
C LEU A 2 -52.19 35.62 -47.46
N ARG A 3 -50.98 35.92 -47.94
CA ARG A 3 -50.15 34.95 -48.66
C ARG A 3 -49.81 33.77 -47.74
N PRO A 4 -50.06 32.51 -48.16
CA PRO A 4 -49.80 31.31 -47.36
C PRO A 4 -48.32 31.16 -46.97
N THR A 5 -47.42 31.87 -47.65
CA THR A 5 -45.99 31.91 -47.38
C THR A 5 -45.62 32.64 -46.08
N ILE A 6 -46.41 33.64 -45.65
CA ILE A 6 -46.10 34.41 -44.42
C ILE A 6 -46.47 33.59 -43.18
N VAL A 7 -47.56 32.82 -43.24
CA VAL A 7 -47.99 31.94 -42.16
C VAL A 7 -46.99 30.80 -41.95
N LEU A 8 -46.48 30.20 -43.04
CA LEU A 8 -45.47 29.15 -42.97
C LEU A 8 -44.13 29.63 -42.38
N LEU A 9 -43.69 30.86 -42.72
CA LEU A 9 -42.48 31.45 -42.13
C LEU A 9 -42.64 31.76 -40.64
N ALA A 10 -43.82 32.21 -40.21
CA ALA A 10 -44.09 32.45 -38.79
C ALA A 10 -44.10 31.14 -37.98
N PHE A 11 -44.69 30.06 -38.50
CA PHE A 11 -44.63 28.75 -37.85
C PHE A 11 -43.21 28.15 -37.84
N TYR A 12 -42.39 28.41 -38.87
CA TYR A 12 -41.00 27.97 -38.90
C TYR A 12 -40.13 28.69 -37.87
N LEU A 13 -40.35 30.00 -37.67
CA LEU A 13 -39.63 30.79 -36.66
C LEU A 13 -40.05 30.45 -35.22
N ILE A 14 -41.33 30.12 -34.99
CA ILE A 14 -41.81 29.65 -33.69
C ILE A 14 -41.33 28.20 -33.40
N GLY A 15 -41.20 27.36 -34.42
CA GLY A 15 -40.64 26.00 -34.28
C GLY A 15 -39.14 25.96 -33.95
N LEU A 16 -38.36 26.89 -34.50
CA LEU A 16 -36.91 26.97 -34.27
C LEU A 16 -36.52 27.53 -32.89
N SER A 17 -37.40 28.27 -32.23
CA SER A 17 -37.14 28.79 -30.88
C SER A 17 -37.46 27.79 -29.75
N ALA A 18 -38.15 26.68 -30.06
CA ALA A 18 -38.47 25.64 -29.07
C ALA A 18 -37.36 24.58 -28.87
N LEU A 19 -36.33 24.55 -29.72
CA LEU A 19 -35.30 23.49 -29.70
C LEU A 19 -34.00 23.82 -28.96
N ASN A 20 -33.87 25.04 -28.43
CA ASN A 20 -32.70 25.43 -27.62
C ASN A 20 -33.01 25.53 -26.12
N LEU A 21 -33.95 24.73 -25.62
CA LEU A 21 -33.93 24.37 -24.20
C LEU A 21 -32.80 23.35 -24.03
N GLN A 22 -31.59 23.87 -23.85
CA GLN A 22 -30.43 23.11 -23.43
C GLN A 22 -30.82 22.45 -22.10
N LYS A 23 -31.35 21.23 -22.17
CA LYS A 23 -31.49 20.33 -21.02
C LYS A 23 -30.07 20.10 -20.54
N ARG A 24 -29.54 21.02 -19.74
CA ARG A 24 -28.44 20.73 -18.84
C ARG A 24 -28.95 19.53 -18.07
N ASP A 25 -28.26 18.41 -18.23
CA ASP A 25 -28.64 17.15 -17.62
C ASP A 25 -28.81 17.46 -16.13
N THR A 26 -30.06 17.52 -15.66
CA THR A 26 -30.34 17.96 -14.29
C THR A 26 -29.61 17.04 -13.32
N ALA A 27 -29.42 15.78 -13.71
CA ALA A 27 -28.56 14.80 -13.07
C ALA A 27 -27.09 15.25 -12.93
N GLN A 28 -26.47 15.82 -13.96
CA GLN A 28 -25.09 16.35 -13.86
C GLN A 28 -25.01 17.61 -13.01
N LEU A 29 -26.02 18.49 -13.09
CA LEU A 29 -26.07 19.69 -12.27
C LEU A 29 -26.29 19.35 -10.79
N ILE A 30 -27.10 18.33 -10.52
CA ILE A 30 -27.32 17.73 -9.20
C ILE A 30 -26.02 17.08 -8.73
N LYS A 31 -25.37 16.26 -9.55
CA LYS A 31 -24.09 15.63 -9.19
C LYS A 31 -23.04 16.67 -8.79
N ASN A 32 -22.75 17.64 -9.66
CA ASN A 32 -21.73 18.66 -9.40
C ASN A 32 -22.06 19.58 -8.21
N LYS A 33 -23.34 19.73 -7.84
CA LYS A 33 -23.76 20.58 -6.72
C LYS A 33 -23.85 19.82 -5.39
N PHE A 34 -24.07 18.50 -5.42
CA PHE A 34 -24.45 17.70 -4.25
C PHE A 34 -23.52 16.51 -3.95
N GLU A 35 -22.50 16.25 -4.78
CA GLU A 35 -21.43 15.27 -4.48
C GLU A 35 -20.63 15.64 -3.22
N ASP A 36 -20.63 16.93 -2.87
CA ASP A 36 -19.92 17.48 -1.72
C ASP A 36 -20.72 17.43 -0.41
N PHE A 37 -21.94 16.86 -0.36
CA PHE A 37 -22.72 16.81 0.88
C PHE A 37 -22.21 15.69 1.81
N LYS A 38 -22.32 15.90 3.13
CA LYS A 38 -22.07 14.88 4.14
C LYS A 38 -23.03 13.70 3.93
N GLU A 39 -22.61 12.51 4.36
CA GLU A 39 -23.45 11.33 4.30
C GLU A 39 -24.79 11.55 5.01
N ASN A 40 -25.89 11.10 4.39
CA ASN A 40 -27.26 11.27 4.87
C ASN A 40 -27.79 12.71 4.91
N CYS A 41 -27.13 13.66 4.23
CA CYS A 41 -27.61 15.02 4.03
C CYS A 41 -28.15 15.23 2.62
N PHE A 42 -29.36 15.79 2.51
CA PHE A 42 -30.07 16.00 1.24
C PHE A 42 -30.53 17.46 1.08
N PRO A 43 -30.40 18.06 -0.11
CA PRO A 43 -30.80 19.44 -0.36
C PRO A 43 -32.33 19.62 -0.31
N ARG A 44 -32.80 20.82 0.07
CA ARG A 44 -34.24 21.16 0.15
C ARG A 44 -34.89 21.60 -1.17
N GLY A 45 -34.32 21.20 -2.31
CA GLY A 45 -34.87 21.42 -3.64
C GLY A 45 -34.88 22.89 -4.09
N SER A 46 -35.90 23.66 -3.67
CA SER A 46 -36.15 25.04 -4.11
C SER A 46 -35.77 26.11 -3.08
N LEU A 47 -35.30 25.70 -1.90
CA LEU A 47 -34.84 26.58 -0.82
C LEU A 47 -33.38 26.24 -0.52
N ASP A 48 -32.59 27.27 -0.22
CA ASP A 48 -31.25 27.09 0.34
C ASP A 48 -31.35 26.29 1.66
N GLY A 49 -30.38 25.40 1.89
CA GLY A 49 -30.35 24.53 3.04
C GLY A 49 -30.58 23.04 2.74
N CYS A 50 -30.42 22.22 3.77
CA CYS A 50 -30.47 20.77 3.65
C CYS A 50 -31.14 20.09 4.83
N LYS A 51 -31.38 18.79 4.70
CA LYS A 51 -31.84 17.90 5.76
C LYS A 51 -30.86 16.77 5.94
N CYS A 52 -30.31 16.62 7.14
CA CYS A 52 -29.38 15.56 7.50
C CYS A 52 -30.03 14.59 8.48
N THR A 53 -29.89 13.29 8.22
CA THR A 53 -30.26 12.25 9.19
C THR A 53 -29.05 11.94 10.05
N ILE A 54 -29.12 12.25 11.34
CA ILE A 54 -28.04 12.03 12.31
C ILE A 54 -28.46 10.98 13.35
N LYS A 55 -27.50 10.22 13.88
CA LYS A 55 -27.75 9.30 14.99
C LYS A 55 -27.42 9.98 16.31
N SER A 56 -28.41 10.06 17.20
CA SER A 56 -28.23 10.61 18.55
C SER A 56 -27.52 9.61 19.47
N SER A 57 -27.06 10.08 20.64
CA SER A 57 -26.30 9.25 21.62
C SER A 57 -27.02 7.97 22.02
N ASP A 58 -28.35 7.98 21.94
CA ASP A 58 -29.22 6.87 22.34
C ASP A 58 -29.54 5.90 21.18
N GLY A 59 -28.89 6.10 20.02
CA GLY A 59 -29.04 5.26 18.83
C GLY A 59 -30.27 5.57 17.96
N THR A 60 -31.10 6.53 18.36
CA THR A 60 -32.26 7.00 17.58
C THR A 60 -31.83 7.92 16.43
N GLU A 61 -32.43 7.74 15.25
CA GLU A 61 -32.21 8.61 14.10
C GLU A 61 -33.06 9.89 14.21
N GLU A 62 -32.41 11.05 14.13
CA GLU A 62 -33.03 12.37 14.19
C GLU A 62 -32.76 13.14 12.89
N ILE A 63 -33.78 13.79 12.35
CA ILE A 63 -33.66 14.59 11.13
C ILE A 63 -33.38 16.04 11.52
N LYS A 64 -32.16 16.52 11.30
CA LYS A 64 -31.81 17.93 11.45
C LYS A 64 -31.97 18.67 10.13
N THR A 65 -32.60 19.84 10.20
CA THR A 65 -32.77 20.73 9.05
C THR A 65 -31.87 21.93 9.23
N TYR A 66 -31.11 22.25 8.19
CA TYR A 66 -30.21 23.39 8.11
C TYR A 66 -30.70 24.35 7.03
N ASP A 67 -30.55 25.65 7.26
CA ASP A 67 -30.99 26.69 6.33
C ASP A 67 -29.87 27.11 5.35
N SER A 68 -28.63 26.67 5.57
CA SER A 68 -27.48 26.90 4.68
C SER A 68 -26.91 25.61 4.13
N ASP A 69 -26.59 25.59 2.83
CA ASP A 69 -25.90 24.47 2.17
C ASP A 69 -24.49 24.23 2.74
N THR A 70 -23.83 25.25 3.32
CA THR A 70 -22.45 25.13 3.83
C THR A 70 -22.34 24.19 5.02
N GLU A 71 -23.37 24.11 5.85
CA GLU A 71 -23.42 23.24 7.04
C GLU A 71 -23.55 21.76 6.68
N CYS A 72 -24.01 21.51 5.46
CA CYS A 72 -24.32 20.22 4.89
C CYS A 72 -23.19 19.67 4.04
N LYS A 73 -22.26 20.52 3.61
CA LYS A 73 -21.11 20.14 2.81
C LYS A 73 -20.03 19.47 3.66
N LYS A 74 -19.31 18.54 3.05
CA LYS A 74 -18.09 17.94 3.60
C LYS A 74 -17.07 19.05 3.84
N PRO A 75 -16.25 18.94 4.90
CA PRO A 75 -15.08 19.82 5.05
C PRO A 75 -14.19 19.69 3.81
N VAL A 76 -13.54 20.79 3.41
CA VAL A 76 -12.61 20.82 2.27
C VAL A 76 -11.50 19.77 2.45
N GLU A 77 -11.09 19.51 3.68
CA GLU A 77 -10.07 18.53 4.04
C GLU A 77 -10.52 17.09 3.68
N ILE A 78 -11.78 16.74 3.93
CA ILE A 78 -12.34 15.43 3.62
C ILE A 78 -12.49 15.26 2.12
N GLN A 79 -13.02 16.27 1.43
CA GLN A 79 -13.15 16.27 -0.02
C GLN A 79 -11.78 16.15 -0.70
N THR A 80 -10.77 16.87 -0.20
CA THR A 80 -9.38 16.79 -0.70
C THR A 80 -8.79 15.41 -0.48
N MET A 81 -9.04 14.80 0.67
CA MET A 81 -8.58 13.44 0.96
C MET A 81 -9.23 12.41 0.04
N GLU A 82 -10.54 12.50 -0.19
CA GLU A 82 -11.28 11.63 -1.11
C GLU A 82 -10.76 11.79 -2.55
N ASN A 83 -10.66 13.04 -3.04
CA ASN A 83 -10.14 13.34 -4.38
C ASN A 83 -8.71 12.84 -4.55
N LYS A 84 -7.85 13.01 -3.53
CA LYS A 84 -6.48 12.48 -3.55
C LYS A 84 -6.47 10.95 -3.57
N ALA A 85 -7.34 10.30 -2.81
CA ALA A 85 -7.45 8.85 -2.79
C ALA A 85 -7.92 8.31 -4.16
N GLU A 86 -8.88 8.99 -4.80
CA GLU A 86 -9.35 8.65 -6.14
C GLU A 86 -8.27 8.86 -7.19
N LEU A 87 -7.60 10.02 -7.19
CA LEU A 87 -6.47 10.29 -8.09
C LEU A 87 -5.34 9.28 -7.92
N ASN A 88 -5.04 8.88 -6.69
CA ASN A 88 -4.05 7.83 -6.44
C ASN A 88 -4.47 6.48 -7.03
N LYS A 89 -5.76 6.11 -6.91
CA LYS A 89 -6.29 4.89 -7.55
C LYS A 89 -6.20 4.95 -9.07
N GLU A 90 -6.56 6.09 -9.67
CA GLU A 90 -6.40 6.28 -11.11
C GLU A 90 -4.93 6.21 -11.54
N PHE A 91 -4.03 6.76 -10.74
CA PHE A 91 -2.60 6.71 -10.99
C PHE A 91 -2.08 5.27 -10.90
N GLU A 92 -2.45 4.51 -9.88
CA GLU A 92 -2.09 3.09 -9.78
C GLU A 92 -2.65 2.27 -10.95
N GLN A 93 -3.90 2.53 -11.35
CA GLN A 93 -4.52 1.84 -12.48
C GLN A 93 -3.82 2.14 -13.81
N LYS A 94 -3.40 3.38 -14.05
CA LYS A 94 -2.75 3.77 -15.32
C LYS A 94 -1.25 3.46 -15.34
N TYR A 95 -0.55 3.71 -14.23
CA TYR A 95 0.92 3.72 -14.16
C TYR A 95 1.52 2.61 -13.30
N GLY A 96 0.73 1.96 -12.43
CA GLY A 96 1.26 1.13 -11.35
C GLY A 96 2.04 -0.12 -11.79
N ASN A 97 1.80 -0.63 -13.00
CA ASN A 97 2.44 -1.86 -13.50
C ASN A 97 2.93 -1.77 -14.94
N MET A 98 3.35 -0.58 -15.39
CA MET A 98 3.94 -0.43 -16.72
C MET A 98 5.29 -1.17 -16.84
N LYS A 99 5.55 -1.73 -18.03
CA LYS A 99 6.84 -2.31 -18.41
C LYS A 99 7.94 -1.24 -18.35
N GLU A 100 9.18 -1.67 -18.13
CA GLU A 100 10.33 -0.78 -18.17
C GLU A 100 10.42 -0.08 -19.54
N ASN A 101 10.78 1.20 -19.53
CA ASN A 101 10.86 2.08 -20.70
C ASN A 101 9.53 2.29 -21.46
N CYS A 102 8.38 2.03 -20.81
CA CYS A 102 7.06 2.35 -21.35
C CYS A 102 6.44 3.57 -20.67
N PHE A 103 5.82 4.45 -21.45
CA PHE A 103 5.17 5.68 -21.02
C PHE A 103 3.76 5.79 -21.59
N PRO A 104 2.74 6.13 -20.80
CA PRO A 104 1.36 6.13 -21.26
C PRO A 104 1.08 7.36 -22.13
N ARG A 105 0.13 7.24 -23.04
CA ARG A 105 -0.25 8.31 -23.96
C ARG A 105 -1.57 8.97 -23.53
N PRO A 106 -1.74 10.29 -23.70
CA PRO A 106 -3.04 10.94 -23.53
C PRO A 106 -4.03 10.33 -24.52
N GLY A 107 -5.18 9.85 -24.02
CA GLY A 107 -6.19 9.18 -24.83
C GLY A 107 -6.21 7.67 -24.60
N LYS A 108 -5.29 6.92 -25.23
CA LYS A 108 -5.18 5.46 -25.10
C LYS A 108 -3.75 4.95 -25.39
N GLY A 109 -3.39 3.87 -24.71
CA GLY A 109 -2.20 3.08 -25.01
C GLY A 109 -0.92 3.69 -24.44
N CYS A 110 0.22 3.17 -24.90
CA CYS A 110 1.53 3.64 -24.45
C CYS A 110 2.57 3.64 -25.57
N ARG A 111 3.71 4.22 -25.25
CA ARG A 111 4.94 4.19 -26.04
C ARG A 111 6.02 3.50 -25.23
N CYS A 112 6.64 2.46 -25.79
CA CYS A 112 7.75 1.73 -25.18
C CYS A 112 9.04 1.93 -25.99
N VAL A 113 10.18 2.02 -25.31
CA VAL A 113 11.50 1.93 -25.95
C VAL A 113 12.04 0.52 -25.71
N GLU A 114 12.05 -0.27 -26.78
CA GLU A 114 12.49 -1.67 -26.78
C GLU A 114 13.79 -1.82 -27.59
N LYS A 115 14.51 -2.93 -27.44
CA LYS A 115 15.68 -3.22 -28.28
C LYS A 115 15.28 -4.12 -29.45
N ASP A 116 15.73 -3.80 -30.65
CA ASP A 116 15.56 -4.64 -31.83
C ASP A 116 16.49 -5.88 -31.81
N ALA A 117 16.39 -6.74 -32.82
CA ALA A 117 17.23 -7.94 -32.93
C ALA A 117 18.74 -7.65 -33.06
N SER A 118 19.10 -6.42 -33.43
CA SER A 118 20.47 -5.91 -33.57
C SER A 118 20.94 -5.17 -32.31
N GLY A 119 20.08 -5.01 -31.31
CA GLY A 119 20.37 -4.31 -30.05
C GLY A 119 20.12 -2.80 -30.06
N ASN A 120 19.58 -2.23 -31.14
CA ASN A 120 19.27 -0.80 -31.23
C ASN A 120 17.95 -0.47 -30.51
N GLU A 121 17.87 0.71 -29.90
CA GLU A 121 16.66 1.19 -29.27
C GLU A 121 15.63 1.64 -30.30
N VAL A 122 14.45 1.04 -30.25
CA VAL A 122 13.32 1.31 -31.14
C VAL A 122 12.08 1.68 -30.33
N GLU A 123 11.39 2.74 -30.75
CA GLU A 123 10.12 3.15 -30.19
C GLU A 123 8.99 2.27 -30.76
N ARG A 124 8.24 1.59 -29.89
CA ARG A 124 7.00 0.90 -30.25
C ARG A 124 5.81 1.57 -29.57
N ARG A 125 4.70 1.70 -30.32
CA ARG A 125 3.44 2.21 -29.80
C ARG A 125 2.44 1.08 -29.68
N TYR A 126 1.73 1.08 -28.57
CA TYR A 126 0.64 0.18 -28.26
C TYR A 126 -0.64 1.01 -28.10
N GLU A 127 -1.76 0.49 -28.58
CA GLU A 127 -3.06 1.18 -28.53
C GLU A 127 -3.83 0.86 -27.24
N GLU A 128 -3.53 -0.26 -26.59
CA GLU A 128 -4.12 -0.65 -25.31
C GLU A 128 -3.11 -0.52 -24.16
N ASP A 129 -3.59 -0.08 -23.00
CA ASP A 129 -2.76 0.04 -21.79
C ASP A 129 -2.32 -1.33 -21.24
N SER A 130 -3.07 -2.40 -21.54
CA SER A 130 -2.77 -3.80 -21.20
C SER A 130 -1.45 -4.27 -21.81
N ASP A 131 -1.18 -3.92 -23.07
CA ASP A 131 0.03 -4.33 -23.80
C ASP A 131 1.30 -3.73 -23.20
N CYS A 132 1.14 -2.63 -22.49
CA CYS A 132 2.18 -1.84 -21.85
C CYS A 132 2.48 -2.28 -20.45
N LYS A 133 1.61 -3.12 -19.89
CA LYS A 133 1.70 -3.58 -18.51
C LYS A 133 2.52 -4.84 -18.43
N VAL A 134 3.33 -4.94 -17.39
CA VAL A 134 3.89 -6.23 -17.02
C VAL A 134 2.68 -7.09 -16.68
N PRO A 135 2.52 -8.27 -17.31
CA PRO A 135 1.50 -9.20 -16.87
C PRO A 135 1.73 -9.33 -15.38
N GLN A 136 0.70 -9.05 -14.58
CA GLN A 136 0.77 -9.40 -13.18
C GLN A 136 1.06 -10.88 -13.23
N ARG A 137 2.33 -11.24 -12.97
CA ARG A 137 2.65 -12.55 -12.47
C ARG A 137 1.69 -12.56 -11.29
N VAL A 138 0.60 -13.33 -11.43
CA VAL A 138 -0.17 -13.77 -10.29
C VAL A 138 0.96 -14.05 -9.32
N LYS A 139 1.03 -13.29 -8.21
CA LYS A 139 1.79 -13.76 -7.08
C LYS A 139 1.14 -15.11 -6.93
N ARG A 140 1.76 -16.16 -7.51
CA ARG A 140 1.50 -17.51 -7.13
C ARG A 140 1.72 -17.30 -5.66
N GLU A 141 0.62 -17.29 -4.90
CA GLU A 141 0.69 -17.60 -3.50
C GLU A 141 1.62 -18.80 -3.56
N ARG A 142 2.87 -18.57 -3.16
CA ARG A 142 3.86 -19.63 -3.19
C ARG A 142 3.18 -20.57 -2.24
N ASP A 143 2.59 -21.62 -2.77
CA ASP A 143 1.93 -22.61 -1.97
C ASP A 143 3.06 -23.09 -1.07
N TYR A 144 3.03 -22.60 0.18
CA TYR A 144 4.10 -22.80 1.13
C TYR A 144 4.18 -24.30 1.50
N ASN A 145 3.26 -25.12 0.96
CA ASN A 145 3.23 -26.57 1.05
C ASN A 145 3.83 -27.31 -0.17
N VAL A 146 4.51 -26.64 -1.11
CA VAL A 146 5.35 -27.39 -2.07
C VAL A 146 6.60 -27.86 -1.34
N ARG A 147 6.60 -29.16 -1.00
CA ARG A 147 7.70 -29.86 -0.36
C ARG A 147 8.91 -29.92 -1.30
N ASP A 148 9.80 -28.94 -1.18
CA ASP A 148 11.06 -28.90 -1.90
C ASP A 148 12.13 -29.69 -1.11
N PRO A 149 12.59 -30.86 -1.62
CA PRO A 149 13.56 -31.69 -0.90
C PRO A 149 14.88 -30.96 -0.64
N VAL A 150 15.28 -30.01 -1.49
CA VAL A 150 16.49 -29.21 -1.31
C VAL A 150 16.32 -28.25 -0.13
N ARG A 151 15.13 -27.66 0.01
CA ARG A 151 14.82 -26.77 1.13
C ARG A 151 14.74 -27.53 2.45
N GLU A 152 14.13 -28.71 2.47
CA GLU A 152 14.08 -29.55 3.66
C GLU A 152 15.48 -29.98 4.09
N GLN A 153 16.32 -30.43 3.15
CA GLN A 153 17.70 -30.80 3.43
C GLN A 153 18.53 -29.61 3.92
N ALA A 154 18.37 -28.43 3.34
CA ALA A 154 19.04 -27.22 3.80
C ALA A 154 18.61 -26.84 5.24
N GLN A 155 17.32 -26.99 5.57
CA GLN A 155 16.83 -26.76 6.93
C GLN A 155 17.38 -27.76 7.93
N GLN A 156 17.47 -29.05 7.56
CA GLN A 156 18.07 -30.08 8.40
C GLN A 156 19.57 -29.83 8.64
N ASN A 157 20.31 -29.48 7.58
CA ASN A 157 21.72 -29.14 7.69
C ASN A 157 21.94 -27.92 8.60
N TYR A 158 21.10 -26.87 8.43
CA TYR A 158 21.14 -25.70 9.29
C TYR A 158 20.85 -26.06 10.76
N GLN A 159 19.82 -26.88 11.01
CA GLN A 159 19.50 -27.35 12.36
C GLN A 159 20.63 -28.18 12.98
N ALA A 160 21.30 -29.03 12.20
CA ALA A 160 22.44 -29.80 12.67
C ALA A 160 23.59 -28.88 13.13
N VAL A 161 23.93 -27.85 12.35
CA VAL A 161 24.95 -26.85 12.74
C VAL A 161 24.53 -26.08 13.98
N VAL A 162 23.26 -25.67 14.07
CA VAL A 162 22.74 -24.98 15.26
C VAL A 162 22.82 -25.88 16.51
N ASN A 163 22.52 -27.16 16.40
CA ASN A 163 22.63 -28.11 17.51
C ASN A 163 24.09 -28.31 17.92
N GLU A 164 25.00 -28.47 16.95
CA GLU A 164 26.44 -28.55 17.23
C GLU A 164 26.95 -27.30 17.96
N LEU A 165 26.52 -26.11 17.52
CA LEU A 165 26.85 -24.86 18.20
C LEU A 165 26.28 -24.84 19.62
N LYS A 166 24.99 -25.15 19.81
CA LYS A 166 24.38 -25.21 21.15
C LYS A 166 25.14 -26.15 22.08
N ASP A 167 25.61 -27.28 21.58
CA ASP A 167 26.40 -28.23 22.36
C ASP A 167 27.79 -27.69 22.73
N LYS A 168 28.46 -27.02 21.78
CA LYS A 168 29.77 -26.38 22.04
C LYS A 168 29.66 -25.24 23.05
N PHE A 169 28.58 -24.48 23.04
CA PHE A 169 28.33 -23.37 23.96
C PHE A 169 27.65 -23.80 25.27
N ARG A 170 27.25 -25.07 25.41
CA ARG A 170 26.52 -25.56 26.60
C ARG A 170 27.37 -25.44 27.86
N GLY A 171 26.82 -24.74 28.86
CA GLY A 171 27.42 -24.55 30.17
C GLY A 171 28.69 -23.71 30.16
N LEU A 172 29.02 -23.03 29.06
CA LEU A 172 30.21 -22.19 28.97
C LEU A 172 30.01 -20.88 29.75
N LYS A 173 31.03 -20.42 30.46
CA LYS A 173 31.00 -19.14 31.18
C LYS A 173 30.80 -17.99 30.19
N GLU A 174 30.06 -16.97 30.59
CA GLU A 174 29.90 -15.72 29.85
C GLU A 174 31.27 -15.11 29.52
N GLY A 175 31.43 -14.66 28.28
CA GLY A 175 32.69 -14.15 27.77
C GLY A 175 33.74 -15.23 27.45
N CYS A 176 33.43 -16.52 27.60
CA CYS A 176 34.24 -17.63 27.10
C CYS A 176 33.73 -18.13 25.74
N TYR A 177 34.66 -18.56 24.89
CA TYR A 177 34.39 -19.03 23.53
C TYR A 177 35.01 -20.41 23.27
N PRO A 178 34.27 -21.38 22.73
CA PRO A 178 34.77 -22.73 22.45
C PRO A 178 35.94 -22.71 21.47
N ARG A 179 36.96 -23.53 21.74
CA ARG A 179 38.09 -23.78 20.82
C ARG A 179 38.27 -25.28 20.64
N PRO A 180 38.97 -25.74 19.59
CA PRO A 180 39.29 -27.17 19.44
C PRO A 180 40.07 -27.77 20.63
N ARG A 181 40.75 -26.95 21.43
CA ARG A 181 41.40 -27.32 22.68
C ARG A 181 41.16 -26.22 23.72
N GLY A 182 40.29 -26.48 24.69
CA GLY A 182 39.92 -25.54 25.75
C GLY A 182 39.03 -24.41 25.26
N CYS A 183 39.22 -23.20 25.80
CA CYS A 183 38.46 -22.02 25.43
C CYS A 183 39.29 -20.74 25.50
N LEU A 184 38.74 -19.67 24.94
CA LEU A 184 39.25 -18.31 25.09
C LEU A 184 38.24 -17.51 25.92
N CYS A 185 38.65 -16.97 27.06
CA CYS A 185 37.79 -16.19 27.94
C CYS A 185 38.26 -14.74 28.03
N VAL A 186 37.32 -13.79 27.94
CA VAL A 186 37.58 -12.38 28.25
C VAL A 186 37.65 -12.24 29.77
N ILE A 187 38.79 -11.79 30.28
CA ILE A 187 39.05 -11.63 31.73
C ILE A 187 38.91 -10.17 32.21
N GLY A 188 38.87 -9.22 31.29
CA GLY A 188 38.72 -7.80 31.59
C GLY A 188 38.97 -6.93 30.35
N LYS A 189 39.05 -5.62 30.57
CA LYS A 189 39.45 -4.66 29.55
C LYS A 189 40.70 -3.90 30.01
N ASP A 190 41.59 -3.56 29.08
CA ASP A 190 42.74 -2.71 29.37
C ASP A 190 42.32 -1.24 29.55
N SER A 191 43.26 -0.37 29.94
CA SER A 191 42.99 1.08 30.12
C SER A 191 42.58 1.79 28.82
N SER A 192 42.78 1.16 27.66
CA SER A 192 42.32 1.63 26.35
C SER A 192 40.98 1.01 25.91
N GLY A 193 40.34 0.20 26.77
CA GLY A 193 39.05 -0.43 26.51
C GLY A 193 39.11 -1.70 25.66
N ARG A 194 40.31 -2.20 25.31
CA ARG A 194 40.46 -3.45 24.55
C ARG A 194 40.31 -4.66 25.46
N GLU A 195 39.65 -5.71 24.96
CA GLU A 195 39.42 -6.94 25.70
C GLU A 195 40.72 -7.70 25.96
N ILE A 196 40.97 -7.99 27.23
CA ILE A 196 42.06 -8.86 27.65
C ILE A 196 41.50 -10.29 27.65
N THR A 197 42.06 -11.14 26.79
CA THR A 197 41.64 -12.53 26.67
C THR A 197 42.67 -13.48 27.28
N GLN A 198 42.19 -14.55 27.90
CA GLN A 198 42.99 -15.61 28.47
C GLN A 198 42.57 -16.95 27.88
N ARG A 199 43.55 -17.71 27.39
CA ARG A 199 43.31 -19.07 26.90
C ARG A 199 43.36 -20.06 28.05
N ARG A 200 42.31 -20.84 28.21
CA ARG A 200 42.24 -22.00 29.12
C ARG A 200 42.38 -23.26 28.30
N MET A 201 43.19 -24.21 28.77
CA MET A 201 43.51 -25.43 28.01
C MET A 201 42.55 -26.59 28.28
N LYS A 202 41.80 -26.55 29.39
CA LYS A 202 40.81 -27.56 29.76
C LYS A 202 39.40 -26.99 29.62
N ASP A 203 38.49 -27.79 29.09
CA ASP A 203 37.09 -27.41 28.92
C ASP A 203 36.36 -27.25 30.25
N SER A 204 36.79 -27.95 31.31
CA SER A 204 36.28 -27.81 32.68
C SER A 204 36.43 -26.39 33.21
N ASP A 205 37.53 -25.73 32.87
CA ASP A 205 37.86 -24.39 33.40
C ASP A 205 37.02 -23.32 32.69
N CYS A 206 36.39 -23.68 31.57
CA CYS A 206 35.57 -22.83 30.72
C CYS A 206 34.09 -22.94 31.03
N LYS A 207 33.68 -23.99 31.76
CA LYS A 207 32.28 -24.30 32.04
C LYS A 207 31.91 -24.02 33.48
N CYS A 208 30.65 -23.69 33.70
CA CYS A 208 30.07 -23.56 35.04
C CYS A 208 29.86 -24.95 35.65
N GLN A 209 30.19 -25.12 36.92
CA GLN A 209 29.85 -26.34 37.65
C GLN A 209 28.38 -26.31 38.09
N PRO A 210 27.74 -27.48 38.30
CA PRO A 210 26.37 -27.54 38.83
C PRO A 210 26.25 -26.79 40.16
N GLY A 211 25.42 -25.75 40.21
CA GLY A 211 25.20 -24.92 41.40
C GLY A 211 26.19 -23.76 41.59
N GLU A 212 27.15 -23.53 40.67
CA GLU A 212 27.98 -22.33 40.68
C GLU A 212 27.18 -21.11 40.21
N HIS A 213 27.04 -20.14 41.11
CA HIS A 213 26.44 -18.84 40.83
C HIS A 213 27.52 -17.78 41.06
N GLY A 214 28.01 -17.13 40.00
CA GLY A 214 29.06 -16.13 40.09
C GLY A 214 30.01 -16.07 38.88
N GLN A 215 30.81 -14.99 38.81
CA GLN A 215 31.86 -14.66 37.84
C GLN A 215 31.72 -15.33 36.45
N GLY A 216 30.67 -14.96 35.73
CA GLY A 216 30.38 -15.43 34.37
C GLY A 216 29.44 -16.62 34.27
N CYS A 217 28.89 -17.16 35.37
CA CYS A 217 27.85 -18.18 35.32
C CYS A 217 26.45 -17.54 35.45
N PRO A 218 25.52 -17.82 34.51
CA PRO A 218 24.18 -17.24 34.56
C PRO A 218 23.41 -17.73 35.78
N ALA A 219 22.47 -16.92 36.26
CA ALA A 219 21.69 -17.20 37.48
C ALA A 219 20.84 -18.49 37.41
N ALA A 220 20.67 -19.07 36.23
CA ALA A 220 19.95 -20.33 36.02
C ALA A 220 20.80 -21.60 36.30
N GLY A 221 22.11 -21.45 36.59
CA GLY A 221 23.03 -22.58 36.71
C GLY A 221 23.39 -23.21 35.36
N ALA A 222 24.25 -24.24 35.41
CA ALA A 222 24.77 -24.97 34.25
C ALA A 222 23.72 -25.87 33.56
#